data_AF-A0A1C4YUI3-F1
#
_entry.id   AF-A0A1C4YUI3-F1
#
_cell.length_a   1.000
_cell.length_b   1.000
_cell.length_c   1.000
_cell.angle_alpha   90.00
_cell.angle_beta   90.00
_cell.angle_gamma   90.00
#
_symmetry.space_group_name_H-M   'P 1'
#
loop_
_entity.id
_entity.type
_entity.pdbx_description
1 polymer ?
#
loop_
_entity_poly.entity_id
_entity_poly.type
_entity_poly.pdbx_seq_one_letter_code
_entity_poly.pdbx_strand_id
1 'polypeptide(L)'
;MNPRYSVAQVLSDTGPILLDFDGPVCAVFATLADSAVAAELRRVIEDQGVEIPAHIRAVDDPLEVLRFSATIGTPSLVVRVENALCRAELAAVDGATPTPYAREVIVAAHEAGRPIAIVSNNSAPAIERYLASHRLTRY
;
A
#
# COMPACT_ATOMS: atom_id res chain seq x y z
N MET A 1 -20.82 -18.27 27.13
CA MET A 1 -20.29 -16.89 27.31
C MET A 1 -18.97 -16.83 26.55
N ASN A 2 -18.87 -16.02 25.49
CA ASN A 2 -17.57 -15.79 24.84
C ASN A 2 -16.69 -14.99 25.81
N PRO A 3 -15.41 -15.37 26.02
CA PRO A 3 -14.52 -14.60 26.87
C PRO A 3 -14.31 -13.22 26.25
N ARG A 4 -14.49 -12.15 27.04
CA ARG A 4 -14.08 -10.81 26.64
C ARG A 4 -12.60 -10.65 26.99
N TYR A 5 -11.74 -10.92 26.03
CA TYR A 5 -10.31 -10.59 26.17
C TYR A 5 -10.13 -9.07 26.04
N SER A 6 -9.28 -8.49 26.89
CA SER A 6 -8.78 -7.14 26.64
C SER A 6 -7.83 -7.16 25.44
N VAL A 7 -7.65 -6.03 24.76
CA VAL A 7 -6.66 -5.89 23.68
C VAL A 7 -5.27 -6.32 24.20
N ALA A 8 -4.92 -5.97 25.43
CA ALA A 8 -3.66 -6.38 26.05
C ALA A 8 -3.51 -7.90 26.18
N GLN A 9 -4.58 -8.63 26.50
CA GLN A 9 -4.56 -10.10 26.60
C GLN A 9 -4.49 -10.79 25.24
N VAL A 10 -5.20 -10.26 24.24
CA VAL A 10 -5.07 -10.77 22.86
C VAL A 10 -3.63 -10.58 22.39
N LEU A 11 -3.06 -9.41 22.69
CA LEU A 11 -1.70 -9.06 22.30
C LEU A 11 -0.61 -9.83 23.09
N SER A 12 -0.82 -10.17 24.36
CA SER A 12 0.19 -10.92 25.13
C SER A 12 0.41 -12.34 24.62
N ASP A 13 -0.65 -12.95 24.09
CA ASP A 13 -0.68 -14.38 23.76
C ASP A 13 -0.53 -14.62 22.24
N THR A 14 -0.34 -13.56 21.44
CA THR A 14 -0.26 -13.62 19.97
C THR A 14 0.85 -12.74 19.40
N GLY A 15 1.34 -13.12 18.22
CA GLY A 15 2.26 -12.31 17.41
C GLY A 15 2.31 -12.81 15.97
N PRO A 16 3.10 -12.17 15.09
CA PRO A 16 3.55 -10.77 15.11
C PRO A 16 2.37 -9.78 14.95
N ILE A 17 2.60 -8.49 15.20
CA ILE A 17 1.62 -7.44 14.85
C ILE A 17 1.73 -7.18 13.35
N LEU A 18 0.68 -7.51 12.60
CA LEU A 18 0.57 -7.16 11.19
C LEU A 18 -0.13 -5.82 11.06
N LEU A 19 0.55 -4.85 10.45
CA LEU A 19 -0.01 -3.53 10.17
C LEU A 19 -0.16 -3.36 8.66
N ASP A 20 -1.34 -2.95 8.23
CA ASP A 20 -1.47 -2.38 6.89
C ASP A 20 -0.76 -1.02 6.84
N PHE A 21 -0.20 -0.70 5.68
CA PHE A 21 0.54 0.55 5.49
C PHE A 21 -0.42 1.72 5.31
N ASP A 22 -1.37 1.59 4.38
CA ASP A 22 -2.34 2.65 4.08
C ASP A 22 -3.58 2.50 4.99
N GLY A 23 -3.75 3.44 5.91
CA GLY A 23 -4.75 3.41 6.97
C GLY A 23 -4.13 3.26 8.36
N PRO A 24 -3.59 2.09 8.76
CA PRO A 24 -3.02 1.93 10.10
C PRO A 24 -1.68 2.64 10.34
N VAL A 25 -0.80 2.75 9.34
CA VAL A 25 0.49 3.46 9.48
C VAL A 25 0.38 4.91 9.01
N CYS A 26 -0.21 5.14 7.84
CA CYS A 26 -0.40 6.47 7.25
C CYS A 26 -1.52 6.49 6.25
N ALA A 27 -2.03 7.66 5.88
CA ALA A 27 -2.91 7.84 4.72
C ALA A 27 -2.07 8.21 3.49
N VAL A 28 -1.81 7.25 2.60
CA VAL A 28 -0.94 7.38 1.41
C VAL A 28 -1.60 8.30 0.38
N PHE A 29 -2.88 8.06 0.08
CA PHE A 29 -3.63 8.78 -0.94
C PHE A 29 -4.44 9.97 -0.39
N ALA A 30 -3.93 10.65 0.64
CA ALA A 30 -4.58 11.85 1.18
C ALA A 30 -4.69 13.00 0.15
N THR A 31 -3.86 12.98 -0.91
CA THR A 31 -3.76 14.05 -1.91
C THR A 31 -3.85 13.60 -3.36
N LEU A 32 -3.71 12.29 -3.63
CA LEU A 32 -3.73 11.73 -4.98
C LEU A 32 -4.93 10.79 -5.09
N ALA A 33 -5.84 11.03 -6.04
CA ALA A 33 -7.02 10.19 -6.19
C ALA A 33 -6.67 8.89 -6.94
N ASP A 34 -7.15 7.75 -6.43
CA ASP A 34 -7.01 6.43 -7.06
C ASP A 34 -7.39 6.45 -8.55
N SER A 35 -8.49 7.13 -8.89
CA SER A 35 -8.96 7.28 -10.26
C SER A 35 -7.96 7.98 -11.19
N ALA A 36 -7.16 8.91 -10.67
CA ALA A 36 -6.11 9.58 -11.44
C ALA A 36 -4.94 8.64 -11.73
N VAL A 37 -4.54 7.82 -10.74
CA VAL A 37 -3.51 6.80 -10.93
C VAL A 37 -3.99 5.72 -11.90
N ALA A 38 -5.23 5.24 -11.74
CA ALA A 38 -5.83 4.26 -12.65
C ALA A 38 -5.91 4.79 -14.09
N ALA A 39 -6.22 6.07 -14.29
CA ALA A 39 -6.21 6.70 -15.61
C ALA A 39 -4.80 6.72 -16.23
N GLU A 40 -3.77 6.98 -15.44
CA GLU A 40 -2.38 6.93 -15.91
C GLU A 40 -1.95 5.50 -16.28
N LEU A 41 -2.29 4.50 -15.47
CA LEU A 41 -2.01 3.11 -15.78
C LEU A 41 -2.69 2.66 -17.08
N ARG A 42 -3.93 3.10 -17.32
CA ARG A 42 -4.63 2.84 -18.58
C ARG A 42 -3.90 3.46 -19.78
N ARG A 43 -3.39 4.70 -19.65
CA ARG A 43 -2.58 5.31 -20.72
C ARG A 43 -1.34 4.49 -21.05
N VAL A 44 -0.63 4.00 -20.03
CA VAL A 44 0.55 3.12 -20.23
C VAL A 44 0.19 1.87 -21.04
N ILE A 45 -1.00 1.30 -20.82
CA ILE A 45 -1.49 0.14 -21.57
C ILE A 45 -1.84 0.51 -23.01
N GLU A 46 -2.57 1.62 -23.21
CA GLU A 46 -2.97 2.12 -24.53
C GLU A 46 -1.76 2.48 -25.40
N ASP A 47 -0.70 3.05 -24.81
CA ASP A 47 0.56 3.37 -25.49
C ASP A 47 1.28 2.12 -26.04
N GLN A 48 0.91 0.92 -25.58
CA GLN A 48 1.40 -0.35 -26.14
C GLN A 48 0.46 -0.93 -27.21
N GLY A 49 -0.56 -0.18 -27.64
CA GLY A 49 -1.54 -0.59 -28.65
C GLY A 49 -2.55 -1.61 -28.14
N VAL A 50 -2.71 -1.75 -26.82
CA VAL A 50 -3.66 -2.70 -26.22
C VAL A 50 -5.02 -2.04 -26.03
N GLU A 51 -6.06 -2.68 -26.54
CA GLU A 51 -7.43 -2.23 -26.34
C GLU A 51 -7.89 -2.56 -24.90
N ILE A 52 -8.36 -1.53 -24.19
CA ILE A 52 -8.89 -1.68 -22.83
C ILE A 52 -10.41 -1.85 -22.88
N PRO A 53 -10.96 -2.98 -22.38
CA PRO A 53 -12.40 -3.20 -22.28
C PRO A 53 -13.12 -2.13 -21.45
N ALA A 54 -14.39 -1.86 -21.79
CA ALA A 54 -15.19 -0.84 -21.12
C ALA A 54 -15.27 -1.01 -19.60
N HIS A 55 -15.34 -2.25 -19.11
CA HIS A 55 -15.40 -2.52 -17.67
C HIS A 55 -14.10 -2.11 -16.94
N ILE A 56 -12.92 -2.25 -17.57
CA ILE A 56 -11.63 -1.79 -16.99
C ILE A 56 -11.48 -0.27 -17.10
N ARG A 57 -12.08 0.35 -18.12
CA ARG A 57 -12.09 1.82 -18.26
C ARG A 57 -12.88 2.51 -17.15
N ALA A 58 -13.91 1.84 -16.63
CA ALA A 58 -14.79 2.35 -15.59
C ALA A 58 -14.28 2.16 -14.15
N VAL A 59 -13.16 1.45 -13.97
CA VAL A 59 -12.61 1.15 -12.65
C VAL A 59 -11.71 2.27 -12.16
N ASP A 60 -11.88 2.66 -10.90
CA ASP A 60 -11.03 3.66 -10.25
C ASP A 60 -9.83 3.04 -9.50
N ASP A 61 -9.86 1.74 -9.19
CA ASP A 61 -8.76 1.03 -8.52
C ASP A 61 -7.57 0.78 -9.47
N PRO A 62 -6.38 1.36 -9.21
CA PRO A 62 -5.18 1.11 -10.00
C PRO A 62 -4.74 -0.36 -9.98
N LEU A 63 -4.99 -1.10 -8.90
CA LEU A 63 -4.61 -2.51 -8.79
C LEU A 63 -5.46 -3.39 -9.69
N GLU A 64 -6.70 -3.04 -9.96
CA GLU A 64 -7.51 -3.72 -10.98
C GLU A 64 -6.97 -3.47 -12.39
N VAL A 65 -6.50 -2.26 -12.70
CA VAL A 65 -5.83 -1.97 -13.97
C VAL A 65 -4.51 -2.75 -14.11
N LEU A 66 -3.72 -2.84 -13.03
CA LEU A 66 -2.52 -3.67 -12.99
C LEU A 66 -2.86 -5.16 -13.20
N ARG A 67 -3.86 -5.68 -12.49
CA ARG A 67 -4.35 -7.06 -12.66
C ARG A 67 -4.79 -7.31 -14.10
N PHE A 68 -5.48 -6.37 -14.73
CA PHE A 68 -5.87 -6.48 -16.14
C PHE A 68 -4.63 -6.60 -17.05
N SER A 69 -3.59 -5.80 -16.84
CA SER A 69 -2.36 -5.86 -17.65
C SER A 69 -1.72 -7.27 -17.66
N ALA A 70 -1.85 -8.02 -16.57
CA ALA A 70 -1.35 -9.39 -16.47
C ALA A 70 -2.15 -10.40 -17.31
N THR A 71 -3.42 -10.10 -17.64
CA THR A 71 -4.26 -10.98 -18.46
C THR A 71 -3.92 -10.91 -19.95
N ILE A 72 -3.21 -9.88 -20.39
CA ILE A 72 -2.78 -9.67 -21.79
C ILE A 72 -1.66 -10.64 -22.20
N GLY A 73 -0.99 -11.30 -21.24
CA GLY A 73 0.04 -12.29 -21.54
C GLY A 73 1.37 -11.70 -22.05
N THR A 74 1.59 -10.40 -21.85
CA THR A 74 2.83 -9.71 -22.22
C THR A 74 3.58 -9.27 -20.96
N PRO A 75 4.60 -10.01 -20.49
CA PRO A 75 5.30 -9.70 -19.23
C PRO A 75 5.91 -8.29 -19.18
N SER A 76 6.40 -7.78 -20.31
CA SER A 76 6.94 -6.43 -20.40
C SER A 76 5.90 -5.34 -20.19
N LEU A 77 4.62 -5.60 -20.52
CA LEU A 77 3.53 -4.68 -20.25
C LEU A 77 3.25 -4.59 -18.74
N VAL A 78 3.16 -5.74 -18.07
CA VAL A 78 2.95 -5.81 -16.62
C VAL A 78 4.03 -5.00 -15.89
N VAL A 79 5.30 -5.21 -16.25
CA VAL A 79 6.42 -4.48 -15.67
C VAL A 79 6.31 -2.97 -15.92
N ARG A 80 5.84 -2.53 -17.09
CA ARG A 80 5.65 -1.09 -17.37
C ARG A 80 4.54 -0.49 -16.51
N VAL A 81 3.42 -1.19 -16.36
CA VAL A 81 2.28 -0.75 -15.54
C VAL A 81 2.65 -0.75 -14.06
N GLU A 82 3.31 -1.80 -13.57
CA GLU A 82 3.83 -1.88 -12.19
C GLU A 82 4.82 -0.75 -11.88
N ASN A 83 5.75 -0.47 -12.80
CA ASN A 83 6.67 0.67 -12.63
C ASN A 83 5.94 2.01 -12.60
N ALA A 84 4.85 2.18 -13.35
CA ALA A 84 4.05 3.39 -13.31
C ALA A 84 3.29 3.53 -11.98
N LEU A 85 2.74 2.43 -11.46
CA LEU A 85 2.10 2.39 -10.15
C LEU A 85 3.10 2.73 -9.04
N CYS A 86 4.27 2.09 -9.03
CA CYS A 86 5.33 2.34 -8.06
C CYS A 86 5.79 3.82 -8.04
N ARG A 87 5.89 4.46 -9.22
CA ARG A 87 6.18 5.91 -9.29
C ARG A 87 5.07 6.77 -8.66
N ALA A 88 3.80 6.41 -8.89
CA ALA A 88 2.67 7.12 -8.32
C ALA A 88 2.64 6.97 -6.79
N GLU A 89 2.90 5.77 -6.27
CA GLU A 89 2.98 5.51 -4.83
C GLU A 89 4.13 6.26 -4.17
N LEU A 90 5.32 6.28 -4.80
CA LEU A 90 6.46 7.07 -4.34
C LEU A 90 6.14 8.57 -4.23
N ALA A 91 5.37 9.10 -5.19
CA ALA A 91 4.93 10.49 -5.14
C ALA A 91 3.86 10.71 -4.07
N ALA A 92 2.95 9.75 -3.85
CA ALA A 92 1.91 9.84 -2.86
C ALA A 92 2.47 9.83 -1.42
N VAL A 93 3.45 8.97 -1.12
CA VAL A 93 4.02 8.86 0.22
C VAL A 93 4.76 10.12 0.69
N ASP A 94 5.21 10.98 -0.22
CA ASP A 94 5.81 12.27 0.14
C ASP A 94 4.78 13.23 0.77
N GLY A 95 3.50 13.08 0.45
CA GLY A 95 2.38 13.84 1.01
C GLY A 95 1.53 13.07 2.02
N ALA A 96 1.94 11.85 2.39
CA ALA A 96 1.16 10.99 3.28
C ALA A 96 1.06 11.58 4.68
N THR A 97 -0.14 11.49 5.27
CA THR A 97 -0.37 11.95 6.64
C THR A 97 -0.24 10.77 7.61
N PRO A 98 0.59 10.86 8.66
CA PRO A 98 0.67 9.80 9.66
C PRO A 98 -0.66 9.54 10.34
N THR A 99 -0.99 8.27 10.55
CA THR A 99 -2.16 7.90 11.33
C THR A 99 -1.92 8.27 12.80
N PRO A 100 -2.87 8.92 13.49
CA PRO A 100 -2.69 9.31 14.88
C PRO A 100 -2.26 8.12 15.74
N TYR A 101 -1.20 8.32 16.52
CA TYR A 101 -0.61 7.32 17.41
C TYR A 101 0.04 6.09 16.75
N ALA A 102 0.12 6.03 15.41
CA ALA A 102 0.72 4.88 14.72
C ALA A 102 2.21 4.70 15.06
N ARG A 103 2.95 5.80 15.17
CA ARG A 103 4.35 5.79 15.62
C ARG A 103 4.45 5.17 17.01
N GLU A 104 3.65 5.63 17.94
CA GLU A 104 3.66 5.21 19.33
C GLU A 104 3.36 3.72 19.46
N VAL A 105 2.40 3.21 18.67
CA VAL A 105 2.13 1.77 18.58
C VAL A 105 3.35 1.00 18.07
N ILE A 106 3.98 1.45 16.98
CA ILE A 106 5.16 0.79 16.40
C ILE A 106 6.32 0.77 17.41
N VAL A 107 6.62 1.90 18.03
CA VAL A 107 7.71 2.02 19.00
C VAL A 107 7.44 1.18 20.24
N ALA A 108 6.24 1.26 20.83
CA ALA A 108 5.90 0.53 22.04
C ALA A 108 5.90 -0.99 21.82
N ALA A 109 5.44 -1.46 20.66
CA ALA A 109 5.49 -2.89 20.34
C ALA A 109 6.93 -3.38 20.17
N HIS A 110 7.80 -2.61 19.50
CA HIS A 110 9.23 -2.92 19.41
C HIS A 110 9.89 -2.95 20.80
N GLU A 111 9.64 -1.97 21.66
CA GLU A 111 10.17 -1.91 23.04
C GLU A 111 9.65 -3.08 23.90
N ALA A 112 8.44 -3.56 23.65
CA ALA A 112 7.88 -4.74 24.28
C ALA A 112 8.41 -6.08 23.72
N GLY A 113 9.37 -6.05 22.78
CA GLY A 113 9.94 -7.23 22.15
C GLY A 113 8.96 -7.96 21.22
N ARG A 114 7.94 -7.27 20.72
CA ARG A 114 6.90 -7.85 19.85
C ARG A 114 7.20 -7.54 18.39
N PRO A 115 7.44 -8.56 17.54
CA PRO A 115 7.74 -8.32 16.14
C PRO A 115 6.57 -7.65 15.41
N ILE A 116 6.89 -6.70 14.54
CA ILE A 116 5.94 -6.02 13.65
C ILE A 116 6.27 -6.39 12.21
N ALA A 117 5.24 -6.56 11.37
CA ALA A 117 5.40 -6.62 9.93
C ALA A 117 4.40 -5.69 9.26
N ILE A 118 4.86 -4.93 8.27
CA ILE A 118 3.99 -4.17 7.38
C ILE A 118 3.53 -5.11 6.27
N VAL A 119 2.22 -5.17 6.05
CA VAL A 119 1.58 -5.96 4.99
C VAL A 119 0.81 -5.00 4.12
N SER A 120 1.18 -4.87 2.85
CA SER A 120 0.61 -3.83 2.00
C SER A 120 0.57 -4.25 0.54
N ASN A 121 -0.36 -3.66 -0.20
CA ASN A 121 -0.41 -3.66 -1.65
C ASN A 121 0.44 -2.53 -2.28
N ASN A 122 1.00 -1.62 -1.48
CA ASN A 122 1.94 -0.61 -1.96
C ASN A 122 3.34 -1.19 -2.17
N SER A 123 4.07 -0.59 -3.10
CA SER A 123 5.43 -0.99 -3.41
C SER A 123 6.38 -0.78 -2.22
N ALA A 124 7.29 -1.74 -2.04
CA ALA A 124 8.33 -1.67 -1.00
C ALA A 124 9.13 -0.35 -1.02
N PRO A 125 9.51 0.23 -2.19
CA PRO A 125 10.19 1.52 -2.23
C PRO A 125 9.38 2.67 -1.62
N ALA A 126 8.06 2.69 -1.80
CA ALA A 126 7.20 3.72 -1.22
C ALA A 126 7.13 3.59 0.31
N ILE A 127 6.97 2.36 0.81
CA ILE A 127 6.96 2.04 2.25
C ILE A 127 8.30 2.42 2.89
N GLU A 128 9.42 1.97 2.31
CA GLU A 128 10.76 2.25 2.81
C GLU A 128 11.04 3.75 2.88
N ARG A 129 10.61 4.51 1.86
CA ARG A 129 10.75 5.97 1.81
C ARG A 129 9.97 6.64 2.94
N TYR A 130 8.72 6.25 3.17
CA TYR A 130 7.92 6.78 4.27
C TYR A 130 8.52 6.45 5.63
N LEU A 131 8.93 5.19 5.85
CA LEU A 131 9.54 4.79 7.12
C LEU A 131 10.84 5.54 7.39
N ALA A 132 11.66 5.76 6.35
CA ALA A 132 12.89 6.52 6.47
C ALA A 132 12.61 8.00 6.84
N SER A 133 11.67 8.65 6.16
CA SER A 133 11.32 10.06 6.42
C SER A 133 10.74 10.26 7.83
N HIS A 134 10.04 9.25 8.35
CA HIS A 134 9.47 9.25 9.70
C HIS A 134 10.37 8.62 10.77
N ARG A 135 11.60 8.22 10.44
CA ARG A 135 12.55 7.58 11.37
C ARG A 135 11.97 6.33 12.04
N LEU A 136 11.32 5.48 11.25
CA LEU A 136 10.68 4.24 11.67
C LEU A 136 11.42 2.97 11.20
N THR A 137 12.38 3.06 10.26
CA THR A 137 13.08 1.92 9.65
C THR A 137 13.81 0.98 10.64
N ARG A 138 14.03 1.42 11.88
CA ARG A 138 14.76 0.66 12.90
C ARG A 138 13.87 -0.21 13.80
N TYR A 139 12.56 -0.02 13.73
CA TYR A 139 11.59 -0.68 14.61
C TYR A 139 10.98 -1.89 13.91
#